data_AF-A0A495KUH9-F1
#
_entry.id   AF-A0A495KUH9-F1
#
_cell.length_a   1.000
_cell.length_b   1.000
_cell.length_c   1.000
_cell.angle_alpha   90.00
_cell.angle_beta   90.00
_cell.angle_gamma   90.00
#
_symmetry.space_group_name_H-M   'P 1'
#
loop_
_entity.id
_entity.type
_entity.pdbx_description
1 polymer ?
#
loop_
_entity_poly.entity_id
_entity_poly.type
_entity_poly.pdbx_seq_one_letter_code
_entity_poly.pdbx_strand_id
1 'polypeptide(L)'
;MAEFRISSDDTQVDLRKMATALAESQGWAREEVGIWDNRQGEVIVTVDDALLRKREVDPLHRPRHTPRAVHEACEYLRHEDPSLRRVDFRVLREVTARFFSAGWTVADVLHALAVRPDGAAWPEGPDHHGTDWLQARLRGWRTANGDIRPSHSQEAAQLRVISRAGLPMDIGLPEDAEVSQRPVASRAVARSAADDARRLIRQNTRTTTDSLALRDRTSNHITRPDES
;
A
#
# COMPACT_ATOMS: atom_id res chain seq x y z
N MET A 1 18.18 -1.64 21.90
CA MET A 1 16.89 -1.94 22.54
C MET A 1 16.34 -0.60 23.00
N ALA A 2 15.09 -0.27 22.67
CA ALA A 2 14.46 0.95 23.13
C ALA A 2 13.35 0.66 24.15
N GLU A 3 13.18 1.60 25.06
CA GLU A 3 12.17 1.57 26.11
C GLU A 3 11.36 2.87 26.04
N PHE A 4 10.04 2.76 26.14
CA PHE A 4 9.17 3.92 26.35
C PHE A 4 8.16 3.63 27.45
N ARG A 5 7.85 4.68 28.21
CA ARG A 5 7.04 4.61 29.43
C ARG A 5 5.73 5.34 29.18
N ILE A 6 4.64 4.69 29.56
CA ILE A 6 3.29 5.22 29.44
C ILE A 6 2.76 5.44 30.86
N SER A 7 2.42 6.68 31.17
CA SER A 7 1.74 7.09 32.40
C SER A 7 0.45 7.82 32.06
N SER A 8 -0.50 7.80 32.98
CA SER A 8 -1.76 8.55 32.89
C SER A 8 -2.17 8.95 34.29
N ASP A 9 -2.63 10.21 34.45
CA ASP A 9 -3.23 10.70 35.69
C ASP A 9 -4.70 10.26 35.82
N ASP A 10 -5.29 9.74 34.73
CA ASP A 10 -6.63 9.18 34.71
C ASP A 10 -6.61 7.69 35.07
N THR A 11 -7.24 7.37 36.21
CA THR A 11 -7.34 6.02 36.77
C THR A 11 -8.32 5.12 36.03
N GLN A 12 -9.13 5.65 35.11
CA GLN A 12 -10.04 4.85 34.28
C GLN A 12 -9.35 4.25 33.05
N VAL A 13 -8.13 4.69 32.73
CA VAL A 13 -7.40 4.22 31.54
C VAL A 13 -6.60 2.96 31.87
N ASP A 14 -6.95 1.85 31.21
CA ASP A 14 -6.13 0.64 31.20
C ASP A 14 -4.90 0.86 30.31
N LEU A 15 -3.80 1.29 30.94
CA LEU A 15 -2.54 1.58 30.28
C LEU A 15 -1.95 0.36 29.56
N ARG A 16 -2.19 -0.85 30.06
CA ARG A 16 -1.65 -2.08 29.48
C ARG A 16 -2.39 -2.46 28.21
N LYS A 17 -3.71 -2.29 28.22
CA LYS A 17 -4.55 -2.44 27.04
C LYS A 17 -4.20 -1.39 25.98
N MET A 18 -3.96 -0.14 26.39
CA MET A 18 -3.52 0.92 25.48
C MET A 18 -2.15 0.63 24.86
N ALA A 19 -1.17 0.19 25.66
CA ALA A 19 0.14 -0.21 25.18
C ALA A 19 0.07 -1.34 24.15
N THR A 20 -0.79 -2.33 24.39
CA THR A 20 -1.02 -3.45 23.46
C THR A 20 -1.61 -2.96 22.14
N ALA A 21 -2.65 -2.12 22.19
CA ALA A 21 -3.27 -1.56 20.99
C ALA A 21 -2.29 -0.70 20.17
N LEU A 22 -1.41 0.05 20.84
CA LEU A 22 -0.37 0.84 20.18
C LEU A 22 0.64 -0.06 19.46
N ALA A 23 1.13 -1.13 20.09
CA ALA A 23 2.04 -2.09 19.45
C ALA A 23 1.40 -2.74 18.22
N GLU A 24 0.16 -3.20 18.32
CA GLU A 24 -0.60 -3.78 17.21
C GLU A 24 -0.81 -2.79 16.06
N SER A 25 -1.06 -1.50 16.38
CA SER A 25 -1.21 -0.45 15.36
C SER A 25 0.06 -0.21 14.54
N GLN A 26 1.24 -0.48 15.11
CA GLN A 26 2.52 -0.44 14.40
C GLN A 26 2.80 -1.73 13.62
N GLY A 27 1.94 -2.75 13.76
CA GLY A 27 2.09 -4.05 13.12
C GLY A 27 3.15 -4.93 13.79
N TRP A 28 3.55 -4.63 15.03
CA TRP A 28 4.43 -5.47 15.83
C TRP A 28 3.62 -6.58 16.48
N ALA A 29 4.11 -7.82 16.41
CA ALA A 29 3.46 -8.94 17.09
C ALA A 29 3.63 -8.83 18.61
N ARG A 30 2.70 -9.41 19.38
CA ARG A 30 2.68 -9.24 20.84
C ARG A 30 3.91 -9.85 21.52
N GLU A 31 4.42 -10.93 20.96
CA GLU A 31 5.61 -11.67 21.36
C GLU A 31 6.92 -10.93 21.01
N GLU A 32 6.88 -9.97 20.10
CA GLU A 32 8.04 -9.17 19.69
C GLU A 32 8.26 -7.94 20.59
N VAL A 33 7.28 -7.64 21.46
CA VAL A 33 7.27 -6.45 22.31
C VAL A 33 7.07 -6.85 23.78
N GLY A 34 7.99 -6.41 24.64
CA GLY A 34 7.83 -6.56 26.08
C GLY A 34 6.91 -5.47 26.63
N ILE A 35 5.87 -5.85 27.40
CA ILE A 35 4.97 -4.89 28.08
C ILE A 35 4.77 -5.36 29.51
N TRP A 36 5.13 -4.53 30.48
CA TRP A 36 4.96 -4.81 31.91
C TRP A 36 4.67 -3.55 32.71
N ASP A 37 4.06 -3.75 33.88
CA ASP A 37 3.76 -2.68 34.82
C ASP A 37 4.97 -2.41 35.73
N ASN A 38 5.21 -1.15 36.05
CA ASN A 38 6.17 -0.75 37.06
C ASN A 38 5.46 -0.46 38.39
N ARG A 39 6.21 -0.48 39.50
CA ARG A 39 5.73 -0.19 40.86
C ARG A 39 5.12 1.21 41.04
N GLN A 40 5.34 2.09 40.07
CA GLN A 40 4.82 3.46 40.02
C GLN A 40 3.47 3.57 39.31
N GLY A 41 2.87 2.46 38.86
CA GLY A 41 1.61 2.46 38.10
C GLY A 41 1.77 2.80 36.61
N GLU A 42 3.01 2.92 36.14
CA GLU A 42 3.33 3.13 34.72
C GLU A 42 3.42 1.80 33.97
N VAL A 43 3.18 1.83 32.67
CA VAL A 43 3.43 0.70 31.78
C VAL A 43 4.71 0.96 30.99
N ILE A 44 5.65 0.05 31.10
CA ILE A 44 6.90 0.06 30.36
C ILE A 44 6.75 -0.85 29.15
N VAL A 45 7.12 -0.32 27.98
CA VAL A 45 7.17 -1.05 26.72
C VAL A 45 8.60 -1.11 26.23
N THR A 46 9.13 -2.31 26.03
CA THR A 46 10.44 -2.51 25.39
C THR A 46 10.31 -3.14 24.03
N VAL A 47 11.06 -2.57 23.09
CA VAL A 47 11.06 -2.96 21.69
C VAL A 47 12.51 -3.18 21.24
N ASP A 48 12.74 -4.24 20.48
CA ASP A 48 14.04 -4.45 19.83
C ASP A 48 14.31 -3.34 18.81
N ASP A 49 15.55 -2.86 18.69
CA ASP A 49 15.89 -1.80 17.74
C ASP A 49 15.63 -2.22 16.29
N ALA A 50 15.65 -3.52 16.00
CA ALA A 50 15.30 -4.07 14.69
C ALA A 50 13.85 -3.75 14.30
N LEU A 51 12.91 -3.73 15.25
CA LEU A 51 11.50 -3.41 15.02
C LEU A 51 11.25 -1.90 14.86
N LEU A 52 12.14 -1.07 15.42
CA LEU A 52 12.12 0.38 15.29
C LEU A 52 12.68 0.86 13.95
N ARG A 53 13.47 0.02 13.27
CA ARG A 53 13.89 0.33 11.90
C ARG A 53 12.64 0.34 11.04
N LYS A 54 12.35 1.50 10.46
CA LYS A 54 11.32 1.64 9.43
C LYS A 54 11.57 0.56 8.40
N ARG A 55 10.69 -0.46 8.35
CA ARG A 55 10.77 -1.54 7.37
C ARG A 55 10.76 -0.85 6.01
N GLU A 56 11.92 -0.80 5.37
CA GLU A 56 12.06 -0.11 4.10
C GLU A 56 11.13 -0.83 3.14
N VAL A 57 10.07 -0.13 2.71
CA VAL A 57 9.11 -0.69 1.75
C VAL A 57 9.95 -1.13 0.57
N ASP A 58 9.93 -2.44 0.32
CA ASP A 58 10.69 -3.08 -0.74
C ASP A 58 10.67 -2.18 -1.97
N PRO A 59 11.84 -1.73 -2.46
CA PRO A 59 11.90 -0.82 -3.59
C PRO A 59 11.14 -1.37 -4.81
N LEU A 60 10.99 -2.69 -4.94
CA LEU A 60 10.25 -3.34 -6.02
C LEU A 60 8.74 -3.15 -5.92
N HIS A 61 8.22 -2.98 -4.71
CA HIS A 61 6.79 -2.84 -4.42
C HIS A 61 6.34 -1.38 -4.16
N ARG A 62 7.26 -0.42 -4.30
CA ARG A 62 6.95 1.00 -4.13
C ARG A 62 6.21 1.55 -5.36
N PRO A 63 5.07 2.26 -5.20
CA PRO A 63 4.41 2.93 -6.31
C PRO A 63 5.29 3.99 -6.98
N ARG A 64 5.24 4.08 -8.31
CA ARG A 64 6.11 4.95 -9.12
C ARG A 64 5.29 5.96 -9.92
N HIS A 65 5.17 7.18 -9.42
CA HIS A 65 4.30 8.20 -10.04
C HIS A 65 5.03 9.44 -10.57
N THR A 66 6.32 9.60 -10.24
CA THR A 66 7.10 10.74 -10.71
C THR A 66 7.96 10.37 -11.92
N PRO A 67 8.26 11.31 -12.84
CA PRO A 67 9.12 11.04 -13.99
C PRO A 67 10.48 10.44 -13.63
N ARG A 68 11.08 10.89 -12.52
CA ARG A 68 12.34 10.35 -11.99
C ARG A 68 12.18 8.93 -11.48
N ALA A 69 11.15 8.66 -10.68
CA ALA A 69 10.91 7.32 -10.14
C ALA A 69 10.60 6.29 -11.24
N VAL A 70 9.92 6.72 -12.31
CA VAL A 70 9.69 5.88 -13.50
C VAL A 70 10.98 5.63 -14.26
N HIS A 71 11.87 6.63 -14.38
CA HIS A 71 13.18 6.46 -15.01
C HIS A 71 14.03 5.42 -14.27
N GLU A 72 14.19 5.58 -12.95
CA GLU A 72 14.95 4.65 -12.09
C GLU A 72 14.35 3.22 -12.17
N ALA A 73 13.02 3.11 -12.20
CA ALA A 73 12.35 1.82 -12.40
C ALA A 73 12.68 1.18 -13.76
N CYS A 74 12.74 1.97 -14.84
CA CYS A 74 13.10 1.46 -16.17
C CYS A 74 14.55 1.01 -16.26
N GLU A 75 15.47 1.70 -15.57
CA GLU A 75 16.87 1.25 -15.46
C GLU A 75 16.95 -0.09 -14.75
N TYR A 76 16.24 -0.24 -13.63
CA TYR A 76 16.16 -1.50 -12.90
C TYR A 76 15.58 -2.63 -13.77
N LEU A 77 14.47 -2.38 -14.47
CA LEU A 77 13.88 -3.37 -15.37
C LEU A 77 14.86 -3.87 -16.44
N ARG A 78 15.67 -2.99 -17.05
CA ARG A 78 16.67 -3.39 -18.07
C ARG A 78 17.82 -4.17 -17.48
N HIS A 79 18.15 -3.94 -16.21
CA HIS A 79 19.17 -4.71 -15.52
C HIS A 79 18.69 -6.14 -15.27
N GLU A 80 17.45 -6.29 -14.78
CA GLU A 80 16.88 -7.58 -14.38
C GLU A 80 16.39 -8.45 -15.55
N ASP A 81 15.79 -7.87 -16.59
CA ASP A 81 15.29 -8.63 -17.75
C ASP A 81 16.18 -8.42 -18.99
N PRO A 82 17.02 -9.41 -19.37
CA PRO A 82 17.91 -9.33 -20.53
C PRO A 82 17.18 -9.08 -21.86
N SER A 83 15.93 -9.49 -21.99
CA SER A 83 15.13 -9.29 -23.22
C SER A 83 14.90 -7.79 -23.52
N LEU A 84 15.03 -6.94 -22.50
CA LEU A 84 14.89 -5.48 -22.60
C LEU A 84 16.18 -4.77 -23.03
N ARG A 85 17.32 -5.46 -23.13
CA ARG A 85 18.61 -4.83 -23.50
C ARG A 85 18.54 -4.12 -24.86
N ARG A 86 17.80 -4.70 -25.82
CA ARG A 86 17.59 -4.17 -27.18
C ARG A 86 16.36 -3.25 -27.33
N VAL A 87 15.69 -2.92 -26.23
CA VAL A 87 14.56 -1.99 -26.24
C VAL A 87 15.09 -0.56 -26.10
N ASP A 88 14.57 0.34 -26.93
CA ASP A 88 14.82 1.77 -26.76
C ASP A 88 14.28 2.26 -25.41
N PHE A 89 15.12 2.98 -24.66
CA PHE A 89 14.79 3.37 -23.29
C PHE A 89 13.58 4.31 -23.21
N ARG A 90 13.40 5.19 -24.20
CA ARG A 90 12.23 6.09 -24.27
C ARG A 90 10.96 5.28 -24.50
N VAL A 91 11.00 4.28 -25.38
CA VAL A 91 9.87 3.37 -25.61
C VAL A 91 9.54 2.56 -24.35
N LEU A 92 10.53 1.98 -23.68
CA LEU A 92 10.34 1.26 -22.42
C LEU A 92 9.64 2.16 -21.39
N ARG A 93 10.12 3.39 -21.23
CA ARG A 93 9.55 4.37 -20.30
C ARG A 93 8.12 4.74 -20.65
N GLU A 94 7.81 4.99 -21.91
CA GLU A 94 6.46 5.37 -22.35
C GLU A 94 5.45 4.22 -22.10
N VAL A 95 5.86 2.99 -22.43
CA VAL A 95 4.99 1.83 -22.27
C VAL A 95 4.74 1.55 -20.79
N THR A 96 5.80 1.47 -19.97
CA THR A 96 5.71 1.11 -18.54
C THR A 96 5.09 2.21 -17.68
N ALA A 97 5.24 3.49 -18.03
CA ALA A 97 4.61 4.61 -17.32
C ALA A 97 3.09 4.46 -17.18
N ARG A 98 2.42 3.89 -18.19
CA ARG A 98 0.98 3.62 -18.13
C ARG A 98 0.63 2.57 -17.07
N PHE A 99 1.43 1.52 -16.94
CA PHE A 99 1.25 0.47 -15.92
C PHE A 99 1.52 1.02 -14.51
N PHE A 100 2.61 1.78 -14.33
CA PHE A 100 2.87 2.42 -13.04
C PHE A 100 1.77 3.43 -12.64
N SER A 101 1.17 4.10 -13.62
CA SER A 101 0.00 4.97 -13.38
C SER A 101 -1.26 4.19 -12.98
N ALA A 102 -1.36 2.91 -13.38
CA ALA A 102 -2.39 1.97 -12.94
C ALA A 102 -2.07 1.33 -11.57
N GLY A 103 -1.03 1.82 -10.88
CA GLY A 103 -0.65 1.34 -9.55
C GLY A 103 0.19 0.07 -9.55
N TRP A 104 0.67 -0.38 -10.72
CA TRP A 104 1.62 -1.47 -10.78
C TRP A 104 2.96 -1.06 -10.16
N THR A 105 3.65 -2.05 -9.62
CA THR A 105 4.98 -1.94 -9.06
C THR A 105 6.04 -2.48 -10.03
N VAL A 106 7.32 -2.35 -9.71
CA VAL A 106 8.40 -2.91 -10.56
C VAL A 106 8.32 -4.43 -10.59
N ALA A 107 8.04 -5.05 -9.43
CA ALA A 107 7.82 -6.49 -9.33
C ALA A 107 6.67 -6.96 -10.24
N ASP A 108 5.57 -6.19 -10.31
CA ASP A 108 4.43 -6.55 -11.16
C ASP A 108 4.78 -6.51 -12.64
N VAL A 109 5.56 -5.52 -13.06
CA VAL A 109 6.02 -5.42 -14.45
C VAL A 109 6.96 -6.58 -14.78
N LEU A 110 7.92 -6.92 -13.91
CA LEU A 110 8.80 -8.08 -14.10
C LEU A 110 8.01 -9.39 -14.20
N HIS A 111 7.01 -9.56 -13.32
CA HIS A 111 6.12 -10.71 -13.38
C HIS A 111 5.38 -10.79 -14.73
N ALA A 112 4.79 -9.68 -15.19
CA ALA A 112 4.08 -9.64 -16.47
C ALA A 112 4.98 -9.86 -17.70
N LEU A 113 6.28 -9.61 -17.58
CA LEU A 113 7.28 -9.90 -18.60
C LEU A 113 7.69 -11.39 -18.61
N ALA A 114 7.57 -12.08 -17.48
CA ALA A 114 7.87 -13.52 -17.36
C ALA A 114 6.66 -14.40 -17.67
N VAL A 115 5.47 -13.99 -17.22
CA VAL A 115 4.23 -14.77 -17.35
C VAL A 115 3.11 -14.01 -18.04
N ARG A 116 2.23 -14.79 -18.66
CA ARG A 116 0.98 -14.37 -19.26
C ARG A 116 -0.10 -14.19 -18.18
N PRO A 117 -1.20 -13.48 -18.49
CA PRO A 117 -2.32 -13.33 -17.57
C PRO A 117 -3.02 -14.65 -17.19
N ASP A 118 -2.89 -15.70 -18.00
CA ASP A 118 -3.39 -17.04 -17.72
C ASP A 118 -2.45 -17.86 -16.80
N GLY A 119 -1.32 -17.27 -16.39
CA GLY A 119 -0.31 -17.90 -15.55
C GLY A 119 0.75 -18.71 -16.31
N ALA A 120 0.59 -18.91 -17.62
CA ALA A 120 1.60 -19.61 -18.42
C ALA A 120 2.83 -18.73 -18.68
N ALA A 121 4.01 -19.34 -18.76
CA ALA A 121 5.23 -18.61 -19.10
C ALA A 121 5.18 -18.08 -20.55
N TRP A 122 5.81 -16.93 -20.80
CA TRP A 122 6.06 -16.49 -22.18
C TRP A 122 7.10 -17.40 -22.86
N PRO A 123 7.01 -17.63 -24.18
CA PRO A 123 8.05 -18.33 -24.92
C PRO A 123 9.40 -17.63 -24.79
N GLU A 124 10.46 -18.42 -24.61
CA GLU A 124 11.84 -17.95 -24.53
C GLU A 124 12.61 -18.30 -25.80
N GLY A 125 13.62 -17.51 -26.15
CA GLY A 125 14.46 -17.77 -27.32
C GLY A 125 15.06 -16.51 -27.95
N PRO A 126 15.94 -16.69 -28.94
CA PRO A 126 16.68 -15.60 -29.57
C PRO A 126 15.78 -14.61 -30.33
N ASP A 127 14.53 -14.97 -30.65
CA ASP A 127 13.58 -14.08 -31.36
C ASP A 127 12.64 -13.32 -30.39
N HIS A 128 12.65 -13.68 -29.10
CA HIS A 128 11.75 -13.15 -28.08
C HIS A 128 12.38 -12.00 -27.29
N HIS A 129 12.81 -10.95 -28.01
CA HIS A 129 13.46 -9.78 -27.43
C HIS A 129 13.05 -8.48 -28.12
N GLY A 130 13.45 -7.34 -27.54
CA GLY A 130 13.26 -6.04 -28.18
C GLY A 130 11.85 -5.47 -28.03
N THR A 131 11.62 -4.35 -28.73
CA THR A 131 10.45 -3.49 -28.53
C THR A 131 9.12 -4.19 -28.84
N ASP A 132 9.07 -4.94 -29.94
CA ASP A 132 7.83 -5.63 -30.35
C ASP A 132 7.44 -6.70 -29.33
N TRP A 133 8.44 -7.41 -28.79
CA TRP A 133 8.20 -8.42 -27.77
C TRP A 133 7.78 -7.82 -26.43
N LEU A 134 8.37 -6.70 -26.01
CA LEU A 134 7.91 -5.93 -24.85
C LEU A 134 6.43 -5.54 -25.02
N GLN A 135 6.07 -4.99 -26.17
CA GLN A 135 4.70 -4.57 -26.44
C GLN A 135 3.73 -5.75 -26.47
N ALA A 136 4.12 -6.88 -27.08
CA ALA A 136 3.30 -8.08 -27.14
C ALA A 136 3.00 -8.62 -25.73
N ARG A 137 4.01 -8.75 -24.87
CA ARG A 137 3.86 -9.22 -23.49
C ARG A 137 2.94 -8.32 -22.68
N LEU A 138 3.23 -7.01 -22.67
CA LEU A 138 2.43 -6.05 -21.90
C LEU A 138 1.03 -5.82 -22.49
N ARG A 139 0.81 -6.04 -23.79
CA ARG A 139 -0.53 -6.03 -24.40
C ARG A 139 -1.40 -7.16 -23.86
N GLY A 140 -0.84 -8.33 -23.56
CA GLY A 140 -1.59 -9.43 -22.93
C GLY A 140 -2.25 -9.01 -21.61
N TRP A 141 -1.63 -8.08 -20.89
CA TRP A 141 -2.14 -7.54 -19.62
C TRP A 141 -3.12 -6.36 -19.78
N ARG A 142 -3.57 -6.08 -21.01
CA ARG A 142 -4.62 -5.11 -21.30
C ARG A 142 -5.91 -5.82 -21.67
N THR A 143 -7.04 -5.19 -21.35
CA THR A 143 -8.36 -5.62 -21.84
C THR A 143 -8.52 -5.28 -23.32
N ALA A 144 -9.57 -5.83 -23.95
CA ALA A 144 -9.96 -5.46 -25.31
C ALA A 144 -10.24 -3.95 -25.46
N ASN A 145 -10.66 -3.28 -24.37
CA ASN A 145 -10.92 -1.84 -24.33
C ASN A 145 -9.64 -1.01 -24.10
N GLY A 146 -8.48 -1.67 -23.91
CA GLY A 146 -7.19 -1.02 -23.68
C GLY A 146 -6.90 -0.67 -22.22
N ASP A 147 -7.78 -1.01 -21.29
CA ASP A 147 -7.55 -0.82 -19.86
C ASP A 147 -6.53 -1.82 -19.32
N ILE A 148 -5.76 -1.42 -18.31
CA ILE A 148 -4.73 -2.26 -17.70
C ILE A 148 -5.38 -3.14 -16.64
N ARG A 149 -5.18 -4.46 -16.74
CA ARG A 149 -5.68 -5.43 -15.75
C ARG A 149 -4.99 -5.21 -14.39
N PRO A 150 -5.65 -5.58 -13.27
CA PRO A 150 -4.99 -5.63 -11.97
C PRO A 150 -3.74 -6.51 -12.01
N SER A 151 -2.68 -6.10 -11.29
CA SER A 151 -1.49 -6.94 -11.15
C SER A 151 -1.70 -8.06 -10.14
N HIS A 152 -0.85 -9.09 -10.18
CA HIS A 152 -0.88 -10.19 -9.21
C HIS A 152 -0.79 -9.70 -7.75
N SER A 153 0.04 -8.71 -7.46
CA SER A 153 0.14 -8.16 -6.09
C SER A 153 -1.12 -7.37 -5.68
N GLN A 154 -1.78 -6.69 -6.63
CA GLN A 154 -3.06 -6.02 -6.40
C GLN A 154 -4.18 -7.03 -6.13
N GLU A 155 -4.23 -8.12 -6.88
CA GLU A 155 -5.20 -9.21 -6.66
C GLU A 155 -4.98 -9.86 -5.29
N ALA A 156 -3.73 -10.16 -4.92
CA ALA A 156 -3.39 -10.69 -3.60
C ALA A 156 -3.73 -9.72 -2.46
N ALA A 157 -3.54 -8.41 -2.66
CA ALA A 157 -3.88 -7.40 -1.67
C ALA A 157 -5.41 -7.28 -1.49
N GLN A 158 -6.18 -7.33 -2.57
CA GLN A 158 -7.65 -7.34 -2.52
C GLN A 158 -8.17 -8.54 -1.72
N LEU A 159 -7.63 -9.74 -1.96
CA LEU A 159 -7.99 -10.93 -1.20
C LEU A 159 -7.72 -10.78 0.31
N ARG A 160 -6.55 -10.22 0.69
CA ARG A 160 -6.23 -9.97 2.11
C ARG A 160 -7.17 -8.97 2.78
N VAL A 161 -7.59 -7.92 2.07
CA VAL A 161 -8.54 -6.93 2.59
C VAL A 161 -9.91 -7.59 2.82
N ILE A 162 -10.37 -8.42 1.89
CA ILE A 162 -11.62 -9.19 2.02
C ILE A 162 -11.53 -10.09 3.27
N SER A 163 -10.44 -10.86 3.42
CA SER A 163 -10.25 -11.74 4.58
C SER A 163 -10.18 -10.99 5.91
N ARG A 164 -9.55 -9.82 5.97
CA ARG A 164 -9.41 -9.02 7.21
C ARG A 164 -10.69 -8.29 7.61
N ALA A 165 -11.53 -7.92 6.64
CA ALA A 165 -12.80 -7.24 6.91
C ALA A 165 -13.89 -8.19 7.46
N GLY A 166 -13.63 -9.50 7.58
CA GLY A 166 -14.63 -10.47 8.00
C GLY A 166 -15.79 -10.62 7.01
N LEU A 167 -15.63 -10.11 5.79
CA LEU A 167 -16.61 -10.26 4.72
C LEU A 167 -16.50 -11.69 4.20
N PRO A 168 -17.62 -12.42 4.00
CA PRO A 168 -17.58 -13.73 3.39
C PRO A 168 -16.81 -13.66 2.07
N MET A 169 -15.99 -14.69 1.79
CA MET A 169 -15.20 -14.81 0.56
C MET A 169 -16.07 -14.66 -0.70
N ASP A 170 -17.38 -14.91 -0.57
CA ASP A 170 -18.39 -14.83 -1.62
C ASP A 170 -18.97 -13.42 -1.86
N ILE A 171 -18.61 -12.40 -1.05
CA ILE A 171 -18.97 -11.01 -1.36
C ILE A 171 -18.15 -10.56 -2.58
N GLY A 172 -18.79 -10.63 -3.75
CA GLY A 172 -18.22 -10.27 -5.04
C GLY A 172 -17.73 -11.46 -5.89
N LEU A 173 -17.95 -12.71 -5.48
CA LEU A 173 -17.74 -13.88 -6.34
C LEU A 173 -19.08 -14.27 -7.00
N PRO A 174 -19.25 -14.16 -8.32
CA PRO A 174 -20.36 -14.82 -9.00
C PRO A 174 -20.08 -16.32 -9.15
N GLU A 175 -21.13 -17.13 -9.01
CA GLU A 175 -21.15 -18.52 -9.47
C GLU A 175 -20.76 -18.59 -10.96
N ASP A 176 -19.78 -19.44 -11.25
CA ASP A 176 -19.44 -19.99 -12.57
C ASP A 176 -19.74 -19.10 -13.79
N ALA A 177 -19.04 -17.98 -13.91
CA ALA A 177 -18.99 -17.22 -15.16
C ALA A 177 -17.53 -16.89 -15.51
N GLU A 178 -17.11 -17.43 -16.65
CA GLU A 178 -15.87 -17.22 -17.38
C GLU A 178 -15.10 -15.92 -17.03
N VAL A 179 -13.81 -16.07 -16.76
CA VAL A 179 -12.80 -15.07 -16.36
C VAL A 179 -12.67 -13.83 -17.31
N SER A 180 -13.49 -13.76 -18.35
CA SER A 180 -13.49 -12.71 -19.38
C SER A 180 -14.23 -11.41 -18.99
N GLN A 181 -15.04 -11.38 -17.93
CA GLN A 181 -15.95 -10.24 -17.65
C GLN A 181 -15.77 -9.56 -16.29
N ARG A 182 -14.59 -9.61 -15.66
CA ARG A 182 -14.33 -8.79 -14.46
C ARG A 182 -14.42 -7.28 -14.78
N PRO A 183 -15.13 -6.47 -13.98
CA PRO A 183 -15.21 -5.03 -14.22
C PRO A 183 -13.85 -4.40 -13.94
N VAL A 184 -13.16 -4.02 -15.02
CA VAL A 184 -11.92 -3.27 -14.95
C VAL A 184 -12.27 -1.81 -14.67
N ALA A 185 -11.57 -1.20 -13.71
CA ALA A 185 -11.79 0.20 -13.34
C ALA A 185 -11.54 1.09 -14.56
N SER A 186 -12.60 1.54 -15.22
CA SER A 186 -12.49 2.47 -16.33
C SER A 186 -11.80 3.75 -15.86
N ARG A 187 -11.11 4.45 -16.77
CA ARG A 187 -10.43 5.71 -16.45
C ARG A 187 -11.34 6.74 -15.75
N ALA A 188 -12.64 6.72 -16.05
CA ALA A 188 -13.63 7.58 -15.41
C ALA A 188 -13.90 7.15 -13.96
N VAL A 189 -14.04 5.84 -13.71
CA VAL A 189 -14.25 5.26 -12.38
C VAL A 189 -13.02 5.45 -11.49
N ALA A 190 -11.81 5.26 -12.01
CA ALA A 190 -10.57 5.52 -11.28
C ALA A 190 -10.43 7.01 -10.89
N ARG A 191 -10.85 7.93 -11.77
CA ARG A 191 -10.82 9.37 -11.49
C ARG A 191 -11.87 9.78 -10.46
N SER A 192 -13.09 9.24 -10.56
CA SER A 192 -14.15 9.42 -9.56
C SER A 192 -13.70 8.93 -8.19
N ALA A 193 -13.16 7.71 -8.11
CA ALA A 193 -12.66 7.14 -6.86
C ALA A 193 -11.52 7.96 -6.25
N ALA A 194 -10.60 8.49 -7.08
CA ALA A 194 -9.54 9.38 -6.61
C ALA A 194 -10.09 10.73 -6.08
N ASP A 195 -11.11 11.29 -6.73
CA ASP A 195 -11.76 12.52 -6.29
C ASP A 195 -12.60 12.31 -5.04
N ASP A 196 -13.26 11.16 -4.90
CA ASP A 196 -13.96 10.74 -3.68
C ASP A 196 -12.98 10.52 -2.53
N ALA A 197 -11.84 9.87 -2.77
CA ALA A 197 -10.77 9.73 -1.77
C ALA A 197 -10.24 11.11 -1.33
N ARG A 198 -10.02 12.04 -2.26
CA ARG A 198 -9.66 13.43 -1.93
C ARG A 198 -10.77 14.17 -1.18
N ARG A 199 -12.03 13.85 -1.43
CA ARG A 199 -13.18 14.42 -0.72
C ARG A 199 -13.23 13.90 0.71
N LEU A 200 -13.02 12.60 0.91
CA LEU A 200 -12.96 11.94 2.21
C LEU A 200 -11.77 12.44 3.04
N ILE A 201 -10.58 12.58 2.43
CA ILE A 201 -9.40 13.15 3.11
C ILE A 201 -9.69 14.59 3.56
N ARG A 202 -10.35 15.40 2.72
CA ARG A 202 -10.74 16.78 3.05
C ARG A 202 -11.82 16.85 4.14
N GLN A 203 -12.75 15.91 4.14
CA GLN A 203 -13.76 15.79 5.19
C GLN A 203 -13.12 15.39 6.52
N ASN A 204 -12.26 14.36 6.54
CA ASN A 204 -11.57 13.93 7.75
C ASN A 204 -10.61 14.99 8.31
N THR A 205 -9.87 15.71 7.47
CA THR A 205 -8.99 16.80 7.93
C THR A 205 -9.76 17.95 8.54
N ARG A 206 -10.97 18.28 8.04
CA ARG A 206 -11.85 19.26 8.69
C ARG A 206 -12.35 18.77 10.05
N THR A 207 -12.79 17.52 10.15
CA THR A 207 -13.26 16.95 11.42
C THR A 207 -12.14 16.88 12.46
N THR A 208 -10.91 16.52 12.07
CA THR A 208 -9.74 16.52 12.96
C THR A 208 -9.31 17.93 13.36
N THR A 209 -9.36 18.91 12.45
CA THR A 209 -9.01 20.31 12.77
C THR A 209 -10.07 20.94 13.69
N ASP A 210 -11.36 20.67 13.48
CA ASP A 210 -12.44 21.16 14.35
C ASP A 210 -12.41 20.50 15.74
N SER A 211 -12.07 19.21 15.82
CA SER A 211 -11.90 18.53 17.11
C SER A 211 -10.66 19.01 17.88
N LEU A 212 -9.57 19.35 17.18
CA LEU A 212 -8.40 19.99 17.79
C LEU A 212 -8.71 21.44 18.24
N ALA A 213 -9.44 22.22 17.42
CA ALA A 213 -9.84 23.58 17.75
C ALA A 213 -10.89 23.66 18.88
N LEU A 214 -11.73 22.63 19.03
CA LEU A 214 -12.67 22.49 20.15
C LEU A 214 -11.93 22.15 21.45
N ARG A 215 -10.93 21.25 21.39
CA ARG A 215 -10.07 20.93 22.53
C ARG A 215 -9.27 22.13 23.03
N ASP A 216 -8.71 22.92 22.12
CA ASP A 216 -7.96 24.14 22.45
C ASP A 216 -8.85 25.21 23.11
N ARG A 217 -10.13 25.29 22.69
CA ARG A 217 -11.12 26.17 23.32
C ARG A 217 -11.54 25.72 24.72
N THR A 218 -11.66 24.41 24.96
CA THR A 218 -11.96 23.88 26.29
C THR A 218 -10.78 24.02 27.25
N SER A 219 -9.54 23.87 26.76
CA SER A 219 -8.32 24.05 27.57
C SER A 219 -8.12 25.51 28.02
N ASN A 220 -8.48 26.48 27.18
CA ASN A 220 -8.41 27.90 27.53
C ASN A 220 -9.48 28.36 28.53
N HIS A 221 -10.49 27.55 28.84
CA HIS A 221 -11.55 27.90 29.80
C HIS A 221 -11.40 27.26 31.18
N ILE A 222 -10.42 26.37 31.38
CA ILE A 222 -10.24 25.62 32.64
C ILE A 222 -9.19 26.27 33.57
N THR A 223 -8.44 27.27 33.12
CA THR A 223 -7.42 27.95 33.95
C THR A 223 -7.84 29.36 34.38
N ARG A 224 -8.66 29.44 35.43
CA ARG A 224 -8.61 30.52 36.43
C ARG A 224 -9.40 30.13 37.69
N PRO A 225 -8.73 29.73 38.78
CA PRO A 225 -9.23 29.98 40.12
C PRO A 225 -8.93 31.44 40.48
N ASP A 226 -9.96 32.20 40.83
CA ASP A 226 -9.81 33.50 41.49
C ASP A 226 -9.27 33.25 42.90
N GLU A 227 -8.03 33.66 43.14
CA GLU A 227 -7.51 33.93 44.50
C GLU A 227 -7.77 35.41 44.81
N SER A 228 -8.69 35.69 45.74
CA SER A 228 -8.63 36.74 46.78
C SER A 228 -9.92 36.76 47.61
#